data_AF-A0A820EXD0-F1
#
_entry.id   AF-A0A820EXD0-F1
#
_cell.length_a   1.000
_cell.length_b   1.000
_cell.length_c   1.000
_cell.angle_alpha   90.00
_cell.angle_beta   90.00
_cell.angle_gamma   90.00
#
_symmetry.space_group_name_H-M   'P 1'
#
loop_
_entity.id
_entity.type
_entity.pdbx_description
1 polymer ?
#
loop_
_entity_poly.entity_id
_entity_poly.type
_entity_poly.pdbx_seq_one_letter_code
_entity_poly.pdbx_strand_id
1 'polypeptide(L)'
;MTLQQLEGLDVKPLNIGNVPNKKWPSNIPQKSTTPQIIHTDTDKIEEVPRRRRSCFFWIILIGLILIGILVAVIVVVMIVTKLMITTTATITITTTTATTITTTTTPIICTPSCINGGNCTATNTCVCNALVWTGSYCQTPVHIFWSFDSTLQDLYNNFNGIGINTPGYSSPGYNGAGACLWLNQSLSQSVTINTTFLNMAYTSFTLEVWAYANSLHNNNPYTDNAVFGQFQQNIQDHSLHIIIRNQRIYLGFFSDDLQGNQVLYPNQWYHMAYIYDYSTSTQYVYVNGYLDNSRNLSGPYQGTSGAMTIGTNGVNAPNNYFDGCLDSIAYFGRSKNASEVLYDATVVAYLCFDNSSLLD
;
A
#
# COMPACT_ATOMS: atom_id res chain seq x y z
N MET A 1 41.46 -9.62 -26.18
CA MET A 1 42.05 -8.35 -25.73
C MET A 1 41.46 -8.09 -24.34
N THR A 2 42.08 -8.54 -23.24
CA THR A 2 43.21 -7.94 -22.50
C THR A 2 42.95 -6.52 -21.99
N LEU A 3 42.96 -6.41 -20.65
CA LEU A 3 43.54 -5.38 -19.77
C LEU A 3 43.86 -3.97 -20.30
N GLN A 4 43.58 -3.00 -19.40
CA GLN A 4 44.03 -1.59 -19.29
C GLN A 4 43.07 -0.55 -19.93
N GLN A 5 42.48 0.41 -19.23
CA GLN A 5 42.82 1.08 -17.96
C GLN A 5 41.55 1.58 -17.24
N LEU A 6 41.39 1.12 -16.00
CA LEU A 6 40.53 1.66 -14.95
C LEU A 6 41.48 2.17 -13.86
N GLU A 7 41.93 3.42 -13.90
CA GLU A 7 42.68 4.03 -12.79
C GLU A 7 42.39 5.53 -12.74
N GLY A 8 41.79 5.99 -11.64
CA GLY A 8 41.51 7.41 -11.42
C GLY A 8 40.46 7.73 -10.35
N LEU A 9 40.25 6.87 -9.36
CA LEU A 9 39.46 7.20 -8.15
C LEU A 9 40.36 7.09 -6.93
N ASP A 10 40.81 8.26 -6.48
CA ASP A 10 41.60 8.48 -5.27
C ASP A 10 40.67 8.37 -4.05
N VAL A 11 40.74 7.24 -3.34
CA VAL A 11 39.96 6.97 -2.12
C VAL A 11 40.79 7.39 -0.91
N LYS A 12 40.44 8.52 -0.28
CA LYS A 12 40.96 8.88 1.05
C LYS A 12 40.15 8.18 2.16
N PRO A 13 40.81 7.56 3.15
CA PRO A 13 40.16 6.74 4.17
C PRO A 13 39.40 7.57 5.22
N LEU A 14 38.29 6.99 5.68
CA LEU A 14 37.47 7.44 6.81
C LEU A 14 38.31 7.53 8.09
N ASN A 15 38.48 8.75 8.60
CA ASN A 15 39.09 9.01 9.89
C ASN A 15 38.01 9.02 10.98
N ILE A 16 37.95 7.95 11.76
CA ILE A 16 37.08 7.82 12.94
C ILE A 16 37.77 8.55 14.09
N GLY A 17 37.37 9.80 14.31
CA GLY A 17 37.90 10.66 15.38
C GLY A 17 37.11 10.54 16.68
N ASN A 18 37.69 9.80 17.63
CA ASN A 18 37.73 10.02 19.08
C ASN A 18 36.44 10.25 19.89
N VAL A 19 35.96 9.15 20.46
CA VAL A 19 35.12 9.09 21.67
C VAL A 19 35.97 9.43 22.92
N PRO A 20 35.57 10.36 23.80
CA PRO A 20 36.34 10.69 25.00
C PRO A 20 36.23 9.61 26.10
N ASN A 21 37.39 9.07 26.51
CA ASN A 21 37.56 8.24 27.70
C ASN A 21 37.38 9.07 28.98
N LYS A 22 36.27 8.87 29.72
CA LYS A 22 36.17 9.32 31.12
C LYS A 22 36.43 8.17 32.07
N LYS A 23 37.59 8.25 32.72
CA LYS A 23 38.03 7.44 33.86
C LYS A 23 37.09 7.66 35.05
N TRP A 24 36.69 6.56 35.69
CA TRP A 24 36.13 6.59 37.04
C TRP A 24 37.26 6.58 38.08
N PRO A 25 37.14 7.36 39.17
CA PRO A 25 38.21 7.57 40.14
C PRO A 25 38.38 6.41 41.12
N SER A 26 39.65 6.11 41.38
CA SER A 26 40.17 5.34 42.50
C SER A 26 40.24 6.20 43.76
N ASN A 27 39.44 5.91 44.79
CA ASN A 27 39.80 6.08 46.21
C ASN A 27 38.78 5.42 47.17
N ILE A 28 39.35 4.85 48.22
CA ILE A 28 38.84 3.87 49.20
C ILE A 28 38.07 4.57 50.34
N PRO A 29 37.15 3.89 51.05
CA PRO A 29 37.42 3.53 52.45
C PRO A 29 37.22 2.03 52.77
N GLN A 30 38.10 1.52 53.62
CA GLN A 30 38.04 0.18 54.22
C GLN A 30 36.86 0.03 55.18
N LYS A 31 36.27 -1.17 55.23
CA LYS A 31 35.92 -1.81 56.52
C LYS A 31 35.73 -3.33 56.38
N SER A 32 36.72 -4.05 56.92
CA SER A 32 36.52 -5.10 57.94
C SER A 32 35.52 -6.22 57.66
N THR A 33 36.03 -7.43 57.48
CA THR A 33 35.71 -8.55 58.39
C THR A 33 36.66 -9.73 58.17
N THR A 34 37.25 -10.16 59.28
CA THR A 34 38.15 -11.30 59.51
C THR A 34 37.44 -12.65 59.29
N PRO A 35 38.13 -13.73 58.89
CA PRO A 35 37.51 -15.05 58.67
C PRO A 35 37.68 -15.98 59.88
N GLN A 36 36.65 -16.75 60.27
CA GLN A 36 36.76 -17.91 61.17
C GLN A 36 35.62 -18.94 60.87
N ILE A 37 35.96 -20.18 60.47
CA ILE A 37 36.01 -21.45 61.24
C ILE A 37 34.65 -22.18 61.43
N ILE A 38 34.56 -23.35 60.76
CA ILE A 38 34.07 -24.69 61.17
C ILE A 38 33.14 -24.79 62.41
N HIS A 39 31.95 -25.40 62.24
CA HIS A 39 31.47 -26.49 63.11
C HIS A 39 30.26 -27.26 62.53
N THR A 40 30.31 -28.57 62.72
CA THR A 40 29.33 -29.63 62.40
C THR A 40 28.25 -29.76 63.48
N ASP A 41 27.05 -30.22 63.10
CA ASP A 41 26.13 -31.03 63.92
C ASP A 41 25.24 -31.86 62.94
N THR A 42 25.16 -33.21 62.87
CA THR A 42 24.75 -34.25 63.86
C THR A 42 23.50 -33.82 64.63
N ASP A 43 22.36 -34.52 64.73
CA ASP A 43 22.01 -35.93 64.69
C ASP A 43 20.51 -36.06 64.33
N LYS A 44 20.12 -37.21 63.77
CA LYS A 44 19.13 -38.12 64.39
C LYS A 44 18.95 -39.38 63.54
N ILE A 45 19.54 -40.45 64.04
CA ILE A 45 19.24 -41.84 63.72
C ILE A 45 18.13 -42.28 64.68
N GLU A 46 17.07 -42.92 64.17
CA GLU A 46 16.22 -43.79 64.98
C GLU A 46 15.96 -45.12 64.24
N GLU A 47 16.67 -46.12 64.76
CA GLU A 47 16.34 -47.53 64.98
C GLU A 47 15.63 -48.42 63.93
N VAL A 48 16.38 -49.47 63.55
CA VAL A 48 15.92 -50.75 63.00
C VAL A 48 15.29 -51.61 64.10
N PRO A 49 14.20 -52.34 63.80
CA PRO A 49 14.03 -53.66 64.38
C PRO A 49 13.88 -54.76 63.31
N ARG A 50 14.71 -55.78 63.49
CA ARG A 50 14.71 -57.08 62.80
C ARG A 50 13.32 -57.72 62.77
N ARG A 51 12.92 -58.29 61.63
CA ARG A 51 12.18 -59.56 61.60
C ARG A 51 12.36 -60.30 60.27
N ARG A 52 13.20 -61.35 60.32
CA ARG A 52 13.22 -62.47 59.37
C ARG A 52 11.78 -62.97 59.18
N ARG A 53 11.21 -62.80 57.97
CA ARG A 53 10.11 -63.62 57.41
C ARG A 53 9.72 -63.30 55.94
N SER A 54 10.43 -62.43 55.22
CA SER A 54 9.93 -61.91 53.92
C SER A 54 10.66 -62.35 52.64
N CYS A 55 11.79 -63.07 52.70
CA CYS A 55 12.49 -63.46 51.46
C CYS A 55 11.70 -64.45 50.56
N PHE A 56 10.75 -65.21 51.11
CA PHE A 56 9.86 -66.08 50.32
C PHE A 56 8.73 -65.31 49.62
N PHE A 57 8.31 -64.16 50.16
CA PHE A 57 7.22 -63.37 49.59
C PHE A 57 7.67 -62.56 48.37
N TRP A 58 8.92 -62.08 48.38
CA TRP A 58 9.48 -61.31 47.27
C TRP A 58 9.80 -62.17 46.03
N ILE A 59 10.14 -63.45 46.19
CA ILE A 59 10.35 -64.38 45.06
C ILE A 59 9.01 -64.71 44.36
N ILE A 60 7.93 -64.90 45.13
CA ILE A 60 6.59 -65.13 44.59
C ILE A 60 6.05 -63.87 43.89
N LEU A 61 6.29 -62.69 44.47
CA LEU A 61 5.85 -61.42 43.88
C LEU A 61 6.59 -61.10 42.57
N ILE A 62 7.90 -61.34 42.50
CA ILE A 62 8.68 -61.20 41.25
C ILE A 62 8.23 -62.23 40.20
N GLY A 63 7.93 -63.46 40.60
CA GLY A 63 7.37 -64.49 39.73
C GLY A 63 6.02 -64.10 39.13
N LEU A 64 5.11 -63.53 39.93
CA LEU A 64 3.81 -63.05 39.47
C LEU A 64 3.92 -61.82 38.54
N ILE A 65 4.88 -60.92 38.79
CA ILE A 65 5.16 -59.78 37.91
C ILE A 65 5.73 -60.25 36.56
N LEU A 66 6.67 -61.20 36.56
CA LEU A 66 7.24 -61.77 35.34
C LEU A 66 6.19 -62.55 34.52
N ILE A 67 5.28 -63.28 35.17
CA ILE A 67 4.14 -63.92 34.51
C ILE A 67 3.18 -62.87 33.93
N GLY A 68 2.90 -61.78 34.65
CA GLY A 68 2.09 -60.68 34.14
C GLY A 68 2.68 -60.00 32.90
N ILE A 69 4.00 -59.76 32.90
CA ILE A 69 4.71 -59.20 31.75
C ILE A 69 4.70 -60.19 30.57
N LEU A 70 4.93 -61.49 30.82
CA LEU A 70 4.89 -62.51 29.79
C LEU A 70 3.49 -62.63 29.15
N VAL A 71 2.42 -62.59 29.96
CA VAL A 71 1.03 -62.60 29.48
C VAL A 71 0.73 -61.33 28.68
N ALA A 72 1.18 -60.15 29.13
CA ALA A 72 1.01 -58.90 28.38
C ALA A 72 1.72 -58.94 27.02
N VAL A 73 2.96 -59.47 26.96
CA VAL A 73 3.71 -59.65 25.71
C VAL A 73 3.01 -60.66 24.79
N ILE A 74 2.51 -61.78 25.32
CA ILE A 74 1.74 -62.76 24.53
C ILE A 74 0.45 -62.13 24.00
N VAL A 75 -0.27 -61.33 24.79
CA VAL A 75 -1.48 -60.62 24.34
C VAL A 75 -1.15 -59.60 23.25
N VAL A 76 -0.05 -58.84 23.37
CA VAL A 76 0.39 -57.91 22.32
C VAL A 76 0.81 -58.65 21.05
N VAL A 77 1.58 -59.74 21.17
CA VAL A 77 1.96 -60.58 20.02
C VAL A 77 0.74 -61.22 19.37
N MET A 78 -0.24 -61.69 20.15
CA MET A 78 -1.50 -62.20 19.63
C MET A 78 -2.34 -61.11 18.95
N ILE A 79 -2.40 -59.88 19.48
CA ILE A 79 -3.10 -58.76 18.85
C ILE A 79 -2.43 -58.36 17.53
N VAL A 80 -1.09 -58.30 17.50
CA VAL A 80 -0.32 -57.93 16.30
C VAL A 80 -0.39 -59.04 15.23
N THR A 81 -0.39 -60.32 15.64
CA THR A 81 -0.52 -61.45 14.70
C THR A 81 -1.95 -61.67 14.21
N LYS A 82 -2.98 -61.30 14.98
CA LYS A 82 -4.40 -61.32 14.53
C LYS A 82 -4.73 -60.16 13.59
N LEU A 83 -4.00 -59.04 13.65
CA LEU A 83 -4.17 -57.92 12.73
C LEU A 83 -3.51 -58.15 11.34
N MET A 84 -2.60 -59.12 11.23
CA MET A 84 -1.85 -59.41 10.00
C MET A 84 -2.42 -60.60 9.18
N ILE A 85 -3.52 -61.22 9.64
CA ILE A 85 -4.12 -62.41 8.97
C ILE A 85 -5.63 -62.24 8.88
N THR A 86 -6.09 -61.19 8.20
CA THR A 86 -7.42 -61.17 7.58
C THR A 86 -7.47 -60.06 6.54
N THR A 87 -7.10 -60.40 5.31
CA THR A 87 -7.74 -60.03 4.03
C THR A 87 -6.69 -60.13 2.93
N THR A 88 -6.63 -61.28 2.28
CA THR A 88 -6.14 -61.37 0.90
C THR A 88 -7.11 -60.59 0.02
N ALA A 89 -6.84 -59.30 -0.16
CA ALA A 89 -7.46 -58.53 -1.23
C ALA A 89 -6.74 -58.90 -2.53
N THR A 90 -7.45 -59.57 -3.43
CA THR A 90 -7.06 -59.70 -4.84
C THR A 90 -6.88 -58.31 -5.43
N ILE A 91 -5.63 -57.94 -5.72
CA ILE A 91 -5.29 -56.71 -6.45
C ILE A 91 -5.63 -56.96 -7.92
N THR A 92 -6.84 -56.59 -8.32
CA THR A 92 -7.15 -56.36 -9.73
C THR A 92 -6.39 -55.10 -10.14
N ILE A 93 -5.33 -55.25 -10.94
CA ILE A 93 -4.67 -54.12 -11.59
C ILE A 93 -5.62 -53.65 -12.69
N THR A 94 -6.61 -52.85 -12.32
CA THR A 94 -7.26 -51.96 -13.27
C THR A 94 -6.21 -50.91 -13.60
N THR A 95 -5.68 -50.92 -14.82
CA THR A 95 -4.96 -49.77 -15.36
C THR A 95 -5.95 -48.62 -15.43
N THR A 96 -6.14 -47.91 -14.32
CA THR A 96 -6.48 -46.51 -14.41
C THR A 96 -5.27 -45.87 -15.05
N THR A 97 -5.38 -45.63 -16.36
CA THR A 97 -4.64 -44.52 -16.96
C THR A 97 -4.72 -43.40 -15.95
N ALA A 98 -3.59 -43.03 -15.36
CA ALA A 98 -3.48 -41.73 -14.74
C ALA A 98 -3.83 -40.79 -15.87
N THR A 99 -5.08 -40.33 -15.91
CA THR A 99 -5.40 -39.10 -16.57
C THR A 99 -4.56 -38.12 -15.79
N THR A 100 -3.35 -37.86 -16.28
CA THR A 100 -2.66 -36.63 -16.00
C THR A 100 -3.71 -35.60 -16.35
N ILE A 101 -4.40 -35.07 -15.34
CA ILE A 101 -4.96 -33.74 -15.47
C ILE A 101 -3.69 -32.89 -15.53
N THR A 102 -3.07 -32.86 -16.71
CA THR A 102 -2.48 -31.63 -17.18
C THR A 102 -3.62 -30.66 -17.04
N THR A 103 -3.64 -29.96 -15.90
CA THR A 103 -4.14 -28.60 -15.90
C THR A 103 -3.33 -27.97 -17.01
N THR A 104 -3.91 -27.96 -18.20
CA THR A 104 -3.51 -27.04 -19.24
C THR A 104 -3.85 -25.70 -18.62
N THR A 105 -2.95 -25.21 -17.76
CA THR A 105 -2.84 -23.81 -17.44
C THR A 105 -2.53 -23.22 -18.79
N THR A 106 -3.59 -22.81 -19.48
CA THR A 106 -3.46 -22.02 -20.68
C THR A 106 -2.43 -20.95 -20.35
N PRO A 107 -1.32 -20.86 -21.10
CA PRO A 107 -0.28 -19.92 -20.78
C PRO A 107 -0.94 -18.55 -20.60
N ILE A 108 -0.67 -17.90 -19.47
CA ILE A 108 -1.13 -16.56 -19.19
C ILE A 108 -0.47 -15.67 -20.24
N ILE A 109 -1.23 -15.37 -21.28
CA ILE A 109 -0.80 -14.59 -22.43
C ILE A 109 -1.59 -13.28 -22.38
N CYS A 110 -0.84 -12.19 -22.41
CA CYS A 110 -1.39 -10.87 -22.64
C CYS A 110 -1.12 -10.51 -24.10
N THR A 111 -2.19 -10.20 -24.81
CA THR A 111 -2.15 -9.69 -26.19
C THR A 111 -2.98 -8.39 -26.24
N PRO A 112 -2.34 -7.22 -26.36
CA PRO A 112 -0.89 -6.99 -26.50
C PRO A 112 -0.09 -7.34 -25.23
N SER A 113 1.20 -7.64 -25.40
CA SER A 113 2.10 -7.93 -24.28
C SER A 113 2.16 -6.75 -23.31
N CYS A 114 2.27 -7.04 -22.00
CA CYS A 114 2.56 -6.01 -21.01
C CYS A 114 3.89 -5.34 -21.35
N ILE A 115 3.90 -4.01 -21.39
CA ILE A 115 5.10 -3.22 -21.67
C ILE A 115 5.62 -2.53 -20.41
N ASN A 116 6.77 -1.85 -20.50
CA ASN A 116 7.32 -1.03 -19.42
C ASN A 116 7.47 -1.73 -18.05
N GLY A 117 7.77 -3.02 -18.05
CA GLY A 117 7.97 -3.81 -16.83
C GLY A 117 6.68 -4.33 -16.16
N GLY A 118 5.53 -4.23 -16.85
CA GLY A 118 4.29 -4.86 -16.41
C GLY A 118 4.34 -6.39 -16.44
N ASN A 119 3.71 -7.04 -15.46
CA ASN A 119 3.62 -8.49 -15.37
C ASN A 119 2.24 -8.98 -15.82
N CYS A 120 2.22 -9.96 -16.73
CA CYS A 120 0.98 -10.62 -17.13
C CYS A 120 0.57 -11.62 -16.03
N THR A 121 -0.50 -11.33 -15.31
CA THR A 121 -0.95 -12.12 -14.15
C THR A 121 -2.21 -12.94 -14.43
N ALA A 122 -2.96 -12.58 -15.47
CA ALA A 122 -4.03 -13.37 -16.05
C ALA A 122 -4.15 -13.06 -17.55
N THR A 123 -4.93 -13.84 -18.31
CA THR A 123 -5.13 -13.63 -19.75
C THR A 123 -5.58 -12.18 -20.01
N ASN A 124 -4.82 -11.46 -20.84
CA ASN A 124 -5.03 -10.03 -21.13
C ASN A 124 -5.12 -9.12 -19.90
N THR A 125 -4.51 -9.51 -18.78
CA THR A 125 -4.47 -8.73 -17.54
C THR A 125 -3.03 -8.45 -17.15
N CYS A 126 -2.61 -7.20 -17.32
CA CYS A 126 -1.31 -6.73 -16.90
C CYS A 126 -1.40 -6.04 -15.54
N VAL A 127 -0.55 -6.44 -14.60
CA VAL A 127 -0.28 -5.69 -13.39
C VAL A 127 0.92 -4.79 -13.66
N CYS A 128 0.67 -3.50 -13.65
CA CYS A 128 1.68 -2.50 -13.90
C CYS A 128 2.41 -2.15 -12.61
N ASN A 129 3.61 -1.61 -12.76
CA ASN A 129 4.15 -0.79 -11.69
C ASN A 129 3.28 0.46 -11.59
N ALA A 130 2.21 0.40 -10.78
CA ALA A 130 1.17 1.43 -10.67
C ALA A 130 1.74 2.81 -10.29
N LEU A 131 2.96 2.84 -9.79
CA LEU A 131 3.71 4.06 -9.59
C LEU A 131 4.04 4.71 -10.95
N VAL A 132 4.70 3.97 -11.84
CA VAL A 132 5.31 4.57 -13.05
C VAL A 132 4.41 4.45 -14.28
N TRP A 133 3.60 3.39 -14.32
CA TRP A 133 2.82 3.01 -15.49
C TRP A 133 1.42 2.57 -15.11
N THR A 134 0.43 3.03 -15.86
CA THR A 134 -0.96 2.58 -15.80
C THR A 134 -1.45 2.11 -17.18
N GLY A 135 -2.70 1.69 -17.27
CA GLY A 135 -3.35 1.18 -18.45
C GLY A 135 -3.31 -0.34 -18.55
N SER A 136 -4.20 -0.88 -19.39
CA SER A 136 -4.48 -2.31 -19.55
C SER A 136 -3.28 -3.19 -19.91
N TYR A 137 -2.20 -2.61 -20.43
CA TYR A 137 -0.93 -3.30 -20.70
C TYR A 137 0.30 -2.48 -20.32
N CYS A 138 0.15 -1.57 -19.34
CA CYS A 138 1.23 -0.76 -18.76
C CYS A 138 1.87 0.24 -19.73
N GLN A 139 1.05 0.75 -20.63
CA GLN A 139 1.45 1.65 -21.71
C GLN A 139 1.51 3.12 -21.33
N THR A 140 0.90 3.50 -20.21
CA THR A 140 0.65 4.90 -19.89
C THR A 140 1.60 5.37 -18.81
N PRO A 141 2.54 6.30 -19.09
CA PRO A 141 3.38 6.85 -18.05
C PRO A 141 2.54 7.76 -17.15
N VAL A 142 2.61 7.55 -15.83
CA VAL A 142 2.11 8.53 -14.87
C VAL A 142 3.19 9.59 -14.73
N HIS A 143 2.89 10.86 -15.05
CA HIS A 143 3.89 11.94 -15.04
C HIS A 143 4.05 12.54 -13.64
N ILE A 144 2.95 12.70 -12.91
CA ILE A 144 2.93 13.14 -11.52
C ILE A 144 1.86 12.32 -10.79
N PHE A 145 2.18 11.87 -9.59
CA PHE A 145 1.24 11.15 -8.74
C PHE A 145 1.46 11.47 -7.28
N TRP A 146 0.40 11.93 -6.60
CA TRP A 146 0.36 12.05 -5.15
C TRP A 146 -0.62 11.02 -4.59
N SER A 147 -0.11 10.03 -3.86
CA SER A 147 -0.97 9.04 -3.20
C SER A 147 -1.62 9.58 -1.94
N PHE A 148 -0.94 10.49 -1.23
CA PHE A 148 -1.33 10.99 0.10
C PHE A 148 -1.35 9.96 1.22
N ASP A 149 -0.62 8.86 1.05
CA ASP A 149 -0.37 7.87 2.10
C ASP A 149 0.62 8.40 3.14
N SER A 150 0.19 9.35 3.95
CA SER A 150 0.98 10.04 4.97
C SER A 150 2.18 10.85 4.43
N THR A 151 2.13 11.23 3.15
CA THR A 151 3.17 12.04 2.50
C THR A 151 2.56 13.03 1.50
N LEU A 152 3.19 14.21 1.39
CA LEU A 152 2.90 15.19 0.33
C LEU A 152 3.89 15.08 -0.84
N GLN A 153 4.83 14.12 -0.79
CA GLN A 153 5.75 13.89 -1.89
C GLN A 153 5.00 13.31 -3.07
N ASP A 154 5.29 13.82 -4.27
CA ASP A 154 4.88 13.08 -5.46
C ASP A 154 5.79 11.87 -5.64
N LEU A 155 5.34 10.92 -6.44
CA LEU A 155 6.05 9.67 -6.67
C LEU A 155 7.52 9.84 -7.09
N TYR A 156 7.82 10.81 -7.94
CA TYR A 156 9.17 11.01 -8.48
C TYR A 156 9.94 12.10 -7.75
N ASN A 157 9.36 12.67 -6.70
CA ASN A 157 9.98 13.69 -5.86
C ASN A 157 10.39 14.95 -6.65
N ASN A 158 9.62 15.31 -7.68
CA ASN A 158 9.82 16.47 -8.56
C ASN A 158 8.81 17.60 -8.26
N PHE A 159 7.59 17.25 -7.87
CA PHE A 159 6.45 18.12 -7.62
C PHE A 159 5.93 17.95 -6.19
N ASN A 160 6.83 17.87 -5.22
CA ASN A 160 6.46 17.72 -3.81
C ASN A 160 5.59 18.87 -3.30
N GLY A 161 4.52 18.51 -2.60
CA GLY A 161 3.66 19.44 -1.92
C GLY A 161 4.26 19.99 -0.63
N ILE A 162 3.91 21.24 -0.32
CA ILE A 162 4.17 21.90 0.95
C ILE A 162 2.80 22.22 1.56
N GLY A 163 2.52 21.65 2.73
CA GLY A 163 1.26 21.87 3.43
C GLY A 163 1.14 23.29 3.98
N ILE A 164 -0.03 23.90 3.78
CA ILE A 164 -0.41 25.21 4.30
C ILE A 164 -1.43 25.02 5.42
N ASN A 165 -1.18 25.65 6.57
CA ASN A 165 -2.00 25.49 7.79
C ASN A 165 -2.09 24.04 8.29
N THR A 166 -1.03 23.26 8.08
CA THR A 166 -0.86 21.90 8.61
C THR A 166 -2.01 20.97 8.22
N PRO A 167 -2.18 20.65 6.92
CA PRO A 167 -3.18 19.68 6.48
C PRO A 167 -2.90 18.31 7.10
N GLY A 168 -3.96 17.52 7.27
CA GLY A 168 -3.89 16.20 7.89
C GLY A 168 -3.95 15.06 6.88
N TYR A 169 -3.96 13.84 7.40
CA TYR A 169 -4.28 12.63 6.63
C TYR A 169 -5.40 11.88 7.35
N SER A 170 -6.26 11.20 6.58
CA SER A 170 -7.33 10.36 7.13
C SER A 170 -7.29 8.98 6.47
N SER A 171 -7.47 7.92 7.25
CA SER A 171 -7.48 6.53 6.79
C SER A 171 -8.85 5.89 7.06
N PRO A 172 -9.35 5.01 6.19
CA PRO A 172 -8.73 4.59 4.93
C PRO A 172 -8.87 5.63 3.81
N GLY A 173 -8.01 5.53 2.79
CA GLY A 173 -8.18 6.20 1.50
C GLY A 173 -9.37 5.63 0.71
N TYR A 174 -9.52 6.06 -0.54
CA TYR A 174 -10.70 5.76 -1.37
C TYR A 174 -10.97 4.26 -1.58
N ASN A 175 -9.92 3.44 -1.55
CA ASN A 175 -9.96 2.00 -1.82
C ASN A 175 -9.98 1.13 -0.55
N GLY A 176 -10.17 1.74 0.64
CA GLY A 176 -10.15 1.01 1.91
C GLY A 176 -8.75 0.73 2.47
N ALA A 177 -7.69 1.16 1.80
CA ALA A 177 -6.31 1.09 2.27
C ALA A 177 -5.67 2.49 2.32
N GLY A 178 -4.48 2.60 2.90
CA GLY A 178 -3.71 3.84 2.86
C GLY A 178 -4.38 5.01 3.59
N ALA A 179 -4.11 6.23 3.13
CA ALA A 179 -4.70 7.45 3.63
C ALA A 179 -4.94 8.48 2.51
N CYS A 180 -5.90 9.37 2.74
CA CYS A 180 -6.17 10.53 1.90
C CYS A 180 -5.66 11.82 2.55
N LEU A 181 -5.40 12.86 1.74
CA LEU A 181 -5.12 14.21 2.20
C LEU A 181 -6.40 14.81 2.79
N TRP A 182 -6.40 15.05 4.10
CA TRP A 182 -7.52 15.66 4.81
C TRP A 182 -7.35 17.17 4.91
N LEU A 183 -8.33 17.91 4.40
CA LEU A 183 -8.38 19.37 4.37
C LEU A 183 -9.63 19.88 5.08
N ASN A 184 -9.44 20.89 5.93
CA ASN A 184 -10.53 21.62 6.57
C ASN A 184 -10.59 23.06 6.05
N GLN A 185 -11.68 23.39 5.35
CA GLN A 185 -11.88 24.73 4.80
C GLN A 185 -11.92 25.83 5.88
N SER A 186 -12.43 25.53 7.08
CA SER A 186 -12.52 26.51 8.19
C SER A 186 -11.16 26.84 8.78
N LEU A 187 -10.15 26.01 8.51
CA LEU A 187 -8.75 26.25 8.86
C LEU A 187 -7.93 26.73 7.67
N SER A 188 -8.55 26.96 6.51
CA SER A 188 -7.88 27.39 5.29
C SER A 188 -6.71 26.45 4.92
N GLN A 189 -6.91 25.14 5.08
CA GLN A 189 -5.89 24.13 4.82
C GLN A 189 -5.78 23.84 3.33
N SER A 190 -4.54 23.73 2.85
CA SER A 190 -4.26 23.41 1.45
C SER A 190 -2.82 22.91 1.29
N VAL A 191 -2.42 22.64 0.04
CA VAL A 191 -1.06 22.30 -0.33
C VAL A 191 -0.63 23.17 -1.51
N THR A 192 0.60 23.68 -1.48
CA THR A 192 1.22 24.41 -2.59
C THR A 192 2.38 23.60 -3.15
N ILE A 193 2.60 23.67 -4.47
CA ILE A 193 3.74 23.07 -5.15
C ILE A 193 4.53 24.21 -5.80
N ASN A 194 5.60 24.62 -5.13
CA ASN A 194 6.43 25.77 -5.55
C ASN A 194 7.79 25.35 -6.12
N THR A 195 8.04 24.04 -6.24
CA THR A 195 9.33 23.50 -6.69
C THR A 195 9.55 23.69 -8.18
N THR A 196 8.49 23.55 -9.01
CA THR A 196 8.61 23.56 -10.47
C THR A 196 7.27 23.92 -11.12
N PHE A 197 7.33 24.72 -12.19
CA PHE A 197 6.18 25.00 -13.05
C PHE A 197 5.90 23.80 -13.96
N LEU A 198 4.69 23.25 -13.89
CA LEU A 198 4.23 22.22 -14.83
C LEU A 198 3.71 22.89 -16.10
N ASN A 199 4.48 22.82 -17.19
CA ASN A 199 4.06 23.37 -18.47
C ASN A 199 3.03 22.46 -19.14
N MET A 200 1.78 22.93 -19.20
CA MET A 200 0.66 22.29 -19.91
C MET A 200 0.21 23.09 -21.15
N ALA A 201 0.81 24.26 -21.40
CA ALA A 201 0.38 25.15 -22.48
C ALA A 201 0.52 24.48 -23.84
N TYR A 202 -0.52 24.62 -24.67
CA TYR A 202 -0.55 24.07 -26.04
C TYR A 202 -0.28 22.56 -26.13
N THR A 203 -0.67 21.80 -25.09
CA THR A 203 -0.51 20.34 -25.06
C THR A 203 -1.76 19.65 -24.57
N SER A 204 -1.94 18.38 -24.95
CA SER A 204 -3.01 17.53 -24.39
C SER A 204 -2.61 17.05 -23.00
N PHE A 205 -3.58 16.92 -22.10
CA PHE A 205 -3.34 16.39 -20.76
C PHE A 205 -4.57 15.70 -20.17
N THR A 206 -4.34 14.94 -19.10
CA THR A 206 -5.38 14.37 -18.24
C THR A 206 -5.00 14.56 -16.78
N LEU A 207 -5.94 15.03 -15.96
CA LEU A 207 -5.85 15.10 -14.51
C LEU A 207 -6.94 14.23 -13.90
N GLU A 208 -6.59 13.39 -12.94
CA GLU A 208 -7.54 12.53 -12.23
C GLU A 208 -7.38 12.66 -10.72
N VAL A 209 -8.47 12.45 -10.00
CA VAL A 209 -8.52 12.56 -8.54
C VAL A 209 -9.69 11.76 -7.98
N TRP A 210 -9.48 11.14 -6.83
CA TRP A 210 -10.56 10.68 -5.96
C TRP A 210 -10.86 11.75 -4.91
N ALA A 211 -12.12 12.12 -4.78
CA ALA A 211 -12.54 13.15 -3.85
C ALA A 211 -13.73 12.70 -2.99
N TYR A 212 -13.64 12.97 -1.70
CA TYR A 212 -14.71 12.85 -0.72
C TYR A 212 -14.91 14.22 -0.08
N ALA A 213 -15.99 14.91 -0.42
CA ALA A 213 -16.30 16.21 0.16
C ALA A 213 -17.24 16.06 1.36
N ASN A 214 -16.90 16.64 2.52
CA ASN A 214 -17.80 16.72 3.68
C ASN A 214 -18.95 17.70 3.41
N SER A 215 -18.66 18.75 2.65
CA SER A 215 -19.62 19.76 2.24
C SER A 215 -19.38 20.18 0.79
N LEU A 216 -20.46 20.46 0.06
CA LEU A 216 -20.41 20.98 -1.30
C LEU A 216 -21.22 22.27 -1.39
N HIS A 217 -20.64 23.31 -1.96
CA HIS A 217 -21.35 24.57 -2.17
C HIS A 217 -22.45 24.40 -3.23
N ASN A 218 -23.67 24.84 -2.90
CA ASN A 218 -24.86 24.67 -3.75
C ASN A 218 -25.70 25.94 -3.97
N ASN A 219 -25.30 27.07 -3.38
CA ASN A 219 -26.15 28.27 -3.31
C ASN A 219 -25.50 29.54 -3.88
N ASN A 220 -24.26 29.48 -4.38
CA ASN A 220 -23.54 30.65 -4.88
C ASN A 220 -22.61 30.26 -6.04
N PRO A 221 -22.70 30.93 -7.21
CA PRO A 221 -21.84 30.65 -8.37
C PRO A 221 -20.39 31.14 -8.22
N TYR A 222 -20.05 31.81 -7.13
CA TYR A 222 -18.71 32.35 -6.86
C TYR A 222 -17.96 31.63 -5.74
N THR A 223 -18.55 30.57 -5.17
CA THR A 223 -17.93 29.74 -4.13
C THR A 223 -17.64 28.35 -4.67
N ASP A 224 -16.40 27.92 -4.51
CA ASP A 224 -15.86 26.72 -5.12
C ASP A 224 -15.30 25.80 -4.04
N ASN A 225 -15.58 24.50 -4.15
CA ASN A 225 -14.74 23.50 -3.49
C ASN A 225 -13.53 23.28 -4.40
N ALA A 226 -12.43 23.94 -4.08
CA ALA A 226 -11.23 23.92 -4.92
C ALA A 226 -10.46 22.61 -4.78
N VAL A 227 -10.13 21.94 -5.88
CA VAL A 227 -9.44 20.62 -5.84
C VAL A 227 -8.00 20.75 -6.29
N PHE A 228 -7.77 21.27 -7.50
CA PHE A 228 -6.43 21.49 -8.06
C PHE A 228 -6.43 22.75 -8.91
N GLY A 229 -5.32 23.48 -8.94
CA GLY A 229 -5.22 24.64 -9.81
C GLY A 229 -3.78 25.04 -10.11
N GLN A 230 -3.60 25.76 -11.21
CA GLN A 230 -2.37 26.44 -11.58
C GLN A 230 -2.72 27.87 -11.99
N PHE A 231 -2.39 28.84 -11.15
CA PHE A 231 -2.80 30.23 -11.32
C PHE A 231 -1.64 31.09 -11.83
N GLN A 232 -1.83 31.72 -12.99
CA GLN A 232 -0.93 32.77 -13.49
C GLN A 232 -1.54 34.16 -13.27
N GLN A 233 -2.72 34.39 -13.85
CA GLN A 233 -3.39 35.69 -13.89
C GLN A 233 -4.86 35.55 -14.30
N ASN A 234 -5.63 36.62 -14.08
CA ASN A 234 -7.04 36.75 -14.44
C ASN A 234 -7.22 37.12 -15.92
N ILE A 235 -6.63 36.33 -16.82
CA ILE A 235 -6.78 36.46 -18.28
C ILE A 235 -7.27 35.12 -18.82
N GLN A 236 -8.19 35.18 -19.80
CA GLN A 236 -8.70 33.99 -20.46
C GLN A 236 -7.54 33.08 -20.89
N ASP A 237 -7.70 31.78 -20.65
CA ASP A 237 -6.78 30.70 -20.99
C ASP A 237 -5.47 30.62 -20.17
N HIS A 238 -5.22 31.52 -19.21
CA HIS A 238 -3.93 31.60 -18.52
C HIS A 238 -3.89 30.92 -17.14
N SER A 239 -5.04 30.52 -16.58
CA SER A 239 -5.08 29.84 -15.29
C SER A 239 -5.94 28.59 -15.39
N LEU A 240 -5.43 27.47 -14.88
CA LEU A 240 -6.15 26.21 -14.82
C LEU A 240 -6.82 26.08 -13.46
N HIS A 241 -8.10 25.74 -13.42
CA HIS A 241 -8.78 25.36 -12.18
C HIS A 241 -9.64 24.12 -12.37
N ILE A 242 -9.48 23.19 -11.45
CA ILE A 242 -10.30 22.01 -11.26
C ILE A 242 -11.03 22.19 -9.92
N ILE A 243 -12.34 22.32 -10.00
CA ILE A 243 -13.19 22.71 -8.88
C ILE A 243 -14.52 21.98 -8.93
N ILE A 244 -15.23 22.01 -7.80
CA ILE A 244 -16.66 21.71 -7.75
C ILE A 244 -17.38 23.00 -7.39
N ARG A 245 -18.31 23.43 -8.24
CA ARG A 245 -19.12 24.64 -8.06
C ARG A 245 -20.57 24.29 -8.28
N ASN A 246 -21.44 24.73 -7.38
CA ASN A 246 -22.86 24.36 -7.40
C ASN A 246 -23.08 22.84 -7.59
N GLN A 247 -22.32 22.05 -6.82
CA GLN A 247 -22.32 20.58 -6.86
C GLN A 247 -21.96 19.95 -8.21
N ARG A 248 -21.32 20.67 -9.13
CA ARG A 248 -20.89 20.15 -10.44
C ARG A 248 -19.40 20.37 -10.64
N ILE A 249 -18.74 19.44 -11.30
CA ILE A 249 -17.31 19.53 -11.58
C ILE A 249 -17.04 20.53 -12.70
N TYR A 250 -15.89 21.20 -12.66
CA TYR A 250 -15.45 22.10 -13.73
C TYR A 250 -13.99 21.83 -14.11
N LEU A 251 -13.73 21.84 -15.42
CA LEU A 251 -12.40 22.06 -16.00
C LEU A 251 -12.37 23.48 -16.55
N GLY A 252 -11.62 24.39 -15.94
CA GLY A 252 -11.57 25.78 -16.37
C GLY A 252 -10.19 26.25 -16.77
N PHE A 253 -10.12 26.99 -17.88
CA PHE A 253 -8.93 27.73 -18.29
C PHE A 253 -9.06 29.24 -17.97
N PHE A 254 -9.85 29.58 -16.94
CA PHE A 254 -10.26 30.96 -16.60
C PHE A 254 -11.09 31.62 -17.69
N SER A 255 -12.35 31.95 -17.40
CA SER A 255 -13.33 32.49 -18.37
C SER A 255 -13.59 31.58 -19.59
N ASP A 256 -13.02 30.37 -19.61
CA ASP A 256 -13.27 29.34 -20.61
C ASP A 256 -13.43 27.98 -19.89
N ASP A 257 -14.57 27.85 -19.20
CA ASP A 257 -14.83 26.74 -18.29
C ASP A 257 -15.82 25.72 -18.89
N LEU A 258 -15.48 24.44 -18.81
CA LEU A 258 -16.40 23.33 -19.02
C LEU A 258 -17.00 22.89 -17.69
N GLN A 259 -18.32 23.02 -17.56
CA GLN A 259 -19.10 22.48 -16.45
C GLN A 259 -19.57 21.05 -16.77
N GLY A 260 -19.54 20.16 -15.79
CA GLY A 260 -20.23 18.87 -15.79
C GLY A 260 -21.76 18.96 -15.77
N ASN A 261 -22.45 17.84 -15.93
CA ASN A 261 -23.90 17.76 -15.89
C ASN A 261 -24.41 17.18 -14.56
N GLN A 262 -23.71 16.16 -14.05
CA GLN A 262 -24.07 15.43 -12.85
C GLN A 262 -23.95 16.29 -11.58
N VAL A 263 -25.01 16.27 -10.76
CA VAL A 263 -24.99 16.82 -9.41
C VAL A 263 -24.33 15.83 -8.46
N LEU A 264 -23.28 16.27 -7.78
CA LEU A 264 -22.58 15.53 -6.74
C LEU A 264 -23.21 15.80 -5.38
N TYR A 265 -23.16 14.81 -4.49
CA TYR A 265 -23.60 14.96 -3.10
C TYR A 265 -22.42 14.75 -2.15
N PRO A 266 -22.40 15.43 -0.99
CA PRO A 266 -21.34 15.25 -0.01
C PRO A 266 -21.37 13.84 0.59
N ASN A 267 -20.29 13.48 1.28
CA ASN A 267 -20.11 12.26 2.05
C ASN A 267 -20.07 10.96 1.22
N GLN A 268 -19.52 11.03 0.01
CA GLN A 268 -19.20 9.86 -0.79
C GLN A 268 -18.01 10.12 -1.70
N TRP A 269 -17.31 9.05 -2.05
CA TRP A 269 -16.19 9.09 -2.96
C TRP A 269 -16.66 9.23 -4.41
N TYR A 270 -15.99 10.12 -5.15
CA TYR A 270 -16.10 10.22 -6.59
C TYR A 270 -14.73 10.15 -7.22
N HIS A 271 -14.61 9.35 -8.27
CA HIS A 271 -13.51 9.51 -9.23
C HIS A 271 -13.89 10.60 -10.21
N MET A 272 -12.98 11.55 -10.43
CA MET A 272 -13.18 12.65 -11.38
C MET A 272 -11.98 12.71 -12.30
N ALA A 273 -12.23 12.75 -13.62
CA ALA A 273 -11.19 12.94 -14.62
C ALA A 273 -11.49 14.16 -15.49
N TYR A 274 -10.44 14.94 -15.75
CA TYR A 274 -10.46 16.19 -16.47
C TYR A 274 -9.45 16.10 -17.61
N ILE A 275 -9.95 16.14 -18.84
CA ILE A 275 -9.15 15.82 -20.03
C ILE A 275 -9.21 16.98 -20.98
N TYR A 276 -8.05 17.36 -21.50
CA TYR A 276 -7.93 18.29 -22.62
C TYR A 276 -7.19 17.61 -23.78
N ASP A 277 -7.85 17.56 -24.94
CA ASP A 277 -7.23 17.15 -26.19
C ASP A 277 -6.94 18.38 -27.04
N TYR A 278 -5.65 18.75 -27.10
CA TYR A 278 -5.17 19.87 -27.90
C TYR A 278 -5.33 19.64 -29.41
N SER A 279 -5.29 18.39 -29.87
CA SER A 279 -5.37 18.08 -31.30
C SER A 279 -6.77 18.33 -31.88
N THR A 280 -7.81 18.17 -31.05
CA THR A 280 -9.20 18.42 -31.42
C THR A 280 -9.79 19.67 -30.75
N SER A 281 -9.00 20.37 -29.94
CA SER A 281 -9.43 21.49 -29.09
C SER A 281 -10.65 21.14 -28.23
N THR A 282 -10.66 19.97 -27.59
CA THR A 282 -11.83 19.48 -26.84
C THR A 282 -11.50 19.24 -25.37
N GLN A 283 -12.34 19.78 -24.48
CA GLN A 283 -12.36 19.43 -23.06
C GLN A 283 -13.37 18.32 -22.81
N TYR A 284 -13.05 17.44 -21.87
CA TYR A 284 -13.94 16.41 -21.35
C TYR A 284 -13.86 16.37 -19.83
N VAL A 285 -14.99 16.11 -19.19
CA VAL A 285 -15.07 15.83 -17.76
C VAL A 285 -15.82 14.52 -17.55
N TYR A 286 -15.30 13.68 -16.66
CA TYR A 286 -15.84 12.36 -16.34
C TYR A 286 -16.10 12.26 -14.83
N VAL A 287 -17.16 11.54 -14.46
CA VAL A 287 -17.47 11.17 -13.08
C VAL A 287 -17.62 9.65 -13.01
N ASN A 288 -16.91 9.02 -12.08
CA ASN A 288 -16.94 7.57 -11.84
C ASN A 288 -16.72 6.75 -13.13
N GLY A 289 -15.78 7.20 -13.97
CA GLY A 289 -15.41 6.49 -15.21
C GLY A 289 -16.30 6.79 -16.42
N TYR A 290 -17.39 7.54 -16.27
CA TYR A 290 -18.33 7.85 -17.36
C TYR A 290 -18.23 9.32 -17.78
N LEU A 291 -18.35 9.57 -19.08
CA LEU A 291 -18.34 10.93 -19.63
C LEU A 291 -19.54 11.70 -19.08
N ASP A 292 -19.26 12.80 -18.37
CA ASP A 292 -20.29 13.67 -17.81
C ASP A 292 -20.59 14.84 -18.76
N ASN A 293 -19.55 15.49 -19.30
CA ASN A 293 -19.72 16.50 -20.35
C ASN A 293 -18.47 16.69 -21.23
N SER A 294 -18.64 17.29 -22.41
CA SER A 294 -17.56 17.66 -23.31
C SER A 294 -17.89 18.90 -24.12
N ARG A 295 -16.86 19.65 -24.54
CA ARG A 295 -17.02 20.85 -25.37
C ARG A 295 -15.78 21.15 -26.18
N ASN A 296 -15.96 21.68 -27.39
CA ASN A 296 -14.88 22.29 -28.17
C ASN A 296 -14.60 23.72 -27.69
N LEU A 297 -13.34 24.00 -27.42
CA LEU A 297 -12.86 25.29 -26.94
C LEU A 297 -12.68 26.31 -28.07
N SER A 298 -12.74 27.60 -27.71
CA SER A 298 -12.34 28.70 -28.59
C SER A 298 -10.83 28.92 -28.62
N GLY A 299 -10.13 28.57 -27.54
CA GLY A 299 -8.68 28.74 -27.39
C GLY A 299 -8.07 27.60 -26.56
N PRO A 300 -6.77 27.30 -26.74
CA PRO A 300 -6.08 26.31 -25.92
C PRO A 300 -5.73 26.89 -24.54
N TYR A 301 -5.32 26.03 -23.60
CA TYR A 301 -4.63 26.51 -22.40
C TYR A 301 -3.28 27.18 -22.75
N GLN A 302 -3.02 28.36 -22.17
CA GLN A 302 -1.90 29.26 -22.48
C GLN A 302 -1.06 29.63 -21.25
N GLY A 303 -1.35 29.08 -20.08
CA GLY A 303 -0.57 29.36 -18.86
C GLY A 303 0.89 28.94 -19.01
N THR A 304 1.83 29.86 -18.74
CA THR A 304 3.29 29.68 -18.90
C THR A 304 4.06 29.87 -17.60
N SER A 305 3.35 30.22 -16.52
CA SER A 305 3.89 30.34 -15.18
C SER A 305 2.77 30.12 -14.15
N GLY A 306 3.11 30.14 -12.87
CA GLY A 306 2.14 30.00 -11.79
C GLY A 306 2.45 28.81 -10.89
N ALA A 307 2.16 28.99 -9.60
CA ALA A 307 2.26 27.90 -8.64
C ALA A 307 1.08 26.95 -8.82
N MET A 308 1.32 25.65 -8.60
CA MET A 308 0.23 24.70 -8.50
C MET A 308 -0.26 24.62 -7.06
N THR A 309 -1.54 24.35 -6.91
CA THR A 309 -2.21 24.24 -5.62
C THR A 309 -3.11 23.02 -5.61
N ILE A 310 -3.22 22.40 -4.44
CA ILE A 310 -4.19 21.35 -4.15
C ILE A 310 -5.04 21.83 -2.99
N GLY A 311 -6.36 21.71 -3.12
CA GLY A 311 -7.30 22.06 -2.07
C GLY A 311 -7.58 23.56 -1.92
N THR A 312 -7.11 24.40 -2.85
CA THR A 312 -7.39 25.84 -2.86
C THR A 312 -7.31 26.42 -4.27
N ASN A 313 -7.84 27.63 -4.48
CA ASN A 313 -7.90 28.29 -5.80
C ASN A 313 -6.71 29.22 -6.10
N GLY A 314 -5.73 29.32 -5.20
CA GLY A 314 -4.54 30.13 -5.45
C GLY A 314 -3.60 30.23 -4.25
N VAL A 315 -2.45 30.87 -4.47
CA VAL A 315 -1.43 31.07 -3.43
C VAL A 315 -1.51 32.47 -2.80
N ASN A 316 -1.81 33.49 -3.62
CA ASN A 316 -1.86 34.88 -3.18
C ASN A 316 -3.31 35.28 -2.92
N ALA A 317 -3.73 35.23 -1.65
CA ALA A 317 -5.09 35.48 -1.18
C ALA A 317 -6.17 34.50 -1.68
N PRO A 318 -6.00 33.18 -1.45
CA PRO A 318 -7.08 32.21 -1.65
C PRO A 318 -8.30 32.52 -0.79
N ASN A 319 -9.48 32.21 -1.33
CA ASN A 319 -10.77 32.38 -0.66
C ASN A 319 -11.69 31.15 -0.78
N ASN A 320 -11.25 30.13 -1.51
CA ASN A 320 -11.95 28.87 -1.68
C ASN A 320 -11.03 27.72 -1.28
N TYR A 321 -11.56 26.77 -0.51
CA TYR A 321 -10.82 25.65 0.04
C TYR A 321 -11.63 24.36 -0.08
N PHE A 322 -10.94 23.23 -0.22
CA PHE A 322 -11.59 21.93 -0.10
C PHE A 322 -11.93 21.62 1.35
N ASP A 323 -12.99 20.84 1.54
CA ASP A 323 -13.43 20.36 2.86
C ASP A 323 -13.72 18.87 2.78
N GLY A 324 -12.80 18.05 3.29
CA GLY A 324 -12.85 16.59 3.19
C GLY A 324 -11.53 15.99 2.74
N CYS A 325 -11.62 14.88 2.00
CA CYS A 325 -10.48 14.10 1.57
C CYS A 325 -10.24 14.15 0.06
N LEU A 326 -8.97 14.34 -0.31
CA LEU A 326 -8.46 14.16 -1.68
C LEU A 326 -7.46 13.01 -1.69
N ASP A 327 -7.54 12.16 -2.69
CA ASP A 327 -6.72 10.96 -2.80
C ASP A 327 -6.29 10.75 -4.26
N SER A 328 -5.10 10.18 -4.45
CA SER A 328 -4.61 9.67 -5.73
C SER A 328 -4.71 10.70 -6.87
N ILE A 329 -4.19 11.91 -6.65
CA ILE A 329 -4.13 12.94 -7.70
C ILE A 329 -3.05 12.54 -8.70
N ALA A 330 -3.45 12.37 -9.96
CA ALA A 330 -2.58 11.95 -11.05
C ALA A 330 -2.62 12.93 -12.22
N TYR A 331 -1.45 13.20 -12.82
CA TYR A 331 -1.32 13.96 -14.07
C TYR A 331 -0.68 13.09 -15.16
N PHE A 332 -1.23 13.23 -16.37
CA PHE A 332 -0.74 12.59 -17.59
C PHE A 332 -0.54 13.66 -18.67
N GLY A 333 0.64 13.69 -19.30
CA GLY A 333 0.96 14.59 -20.41
C GLY A 333 0.29 14.21 -21.75
N ARG A 334 -0.91 13.64 -21.70
CA ARG A 334 -1.71 13.26 -22.87
C ARG A 334 -3.20 13.21 -22.54
N SER A 335 -4.03 13.23 -23.58
CA SER A 335 -5.45 12.90 -23.49
C SER A 335 -5.64 11.39 -23.28
N LYS A 336 -6.36 10.98 -22.24
CA LYS A 336 -6.79 9.60 -22.01
C LYS A 336 -8.11 9.34 -22.74
N ASN A 337 -8.29 8.10 -23.19
CA ASN A 337 -9.57 7.68 -23.77
C ASN A 337 -10.55 7.16 -22.70
N ALA A 338 -11.82 7.04 -23.07
CA ALA A 338 -12.88 6.63 -22.13
C ALA A 338 -12.64 5.27 -21.46
N SER A 339 -12.00 4.31 -22.14
CA SER A 339 -11.70 3.00 -21.54
C SER A 339 -10.64 3.09 -20.46
N GLU A 340 -9.64 3.95 -20.64
CA GLU A 340 -8.58 4.18 -19.66
C GLU A 340 -9.10 4.93 -18.43
N VAL A 341 -10.06 5.85 -18.61
CA VAL A 341 -10.71 6.56 -17.51
C VAL A 341 -11.63 5.62 -16.72
N LEU A 342 -12.39 4.78 -17.42
CA LEU A 342 -13.25 3.77 -16.79
C LEU A 342 -12.42 2.76 -15.99
N TYR A 343 -11.28 2.31 -16.52
CA TYR A 343 -10.39 1.39 -15.82
C TYR A 343 -9.91 1.99 -14.49
N ASP A 344 -9.38 3.22 -14.51
CA ASP A 344 -8.87 3.89 -13.32
C ASP A 344 -9.98 4.16 -12.27
N ALA A 345 -11.23 4.37 -12.71
CA ALA A 345 -12.38 4.58 -11.83
C ALA A 345 -12.94 3.29 -11.19
N THR A 346 -12.66 2.11 -11.74
CA THR A 346 -13.32 0.84 -11.36
C THR A 346 -12.41 -0.15 -10.64
N VAL A 347 -11.09 0.06 -10.65
CA VAL A 347 -10.16 -0.75 -9.85
C VAL A 347 -10.15 -0.23 -8.41
N VAL A 348 -11.09 -0.71 -7.58
CA VAL A 348 -11.29 -0.25 -6.18
C VAL A 348 -11.03 -1.34 -5.12
N ALA A 349 -10.72 -2.57 -5.52
CA ALA A 349 -10.57 -3.67 -4.56
C ALA A 349 -9.10 -4.02 -4.28
N TYR A 350 -8.64 -3.70 -3.07
CA TYR A 350 -7.51 -4.38 -2.43
C TYR A 350 -8.05 -5.42 -1.44
N LEU A 351 -8.07 -6.69 -1.86
CA LEU A 351 -8.44 -7.81 -0.98
C LEU A 351 -7.17 -8.32 -0.30
N CYS A 352 -6.92 -7.89 0.93
CA CYS A 352 -5.85 -8.48 1.74
C CYS A 352 -6.31 -9.81 2.31
N PHE A 353 -5.89 -10.93 1.72
CA PHE A 353 -6.05 -12.25 2.31
C PHE A 353 -4.97 -12.52 3.38
N ASP A 354 -4.81 -11.59 4.33
CA ASP A 354 -3.80 -11.66 5.39
C ASP A 354 -4.11 -12.69 6.48
N ASN A 355 -5.07 -13.59 6.23
CA ASN A 355 -5.36 -14.71 7.11
C ASN A 355 -5.24 -16.02 6.35
N SER A 356 -4.47 -16.95 6.91
CA SER A 356 -4.24 -18.28 6.34
C SER A 356 -5.44 -19.24 6.51
N SER A 357 -6.60 -18.74 6.94
CA SER A 357 -7.80 -19.56 7.10
C SER A 357 -9.06 -18.81 6.65
N LEU A 358 -9.72 -19.37 5.65
CA LEU A 358 -11.15 -19.21 5.39
C LEU A 358 -11.84 -20.35 6.13
N LEU A 359 -12.32 -20.10 7.35
CA LEU A 359 -13.21 -21.02 8.03
C LEU A 359 -14.45 -20.24 8.46
N ASP A 360 -15.57 -20.68 7.88
CA ASP A 360 -16.95 -20.29 8.22
C ASP A 360 -17.29 -20.57 9.69
#